data_AF-A0AAD4XH77-F1
#
_entry.id   AF-A0AAD4XH77-F1
#
_cell.length_a   1.000
_cell.length_b   1.000
_cell.length_c   1.000
_cell.angle_alpha   90.00
_cell.angle_beta   90.00
_cell.angle_gamma   90.00
#
_symmetry.space_group_name_H-M   'P 1'
#
loop_
_entity.id
_entity.type
_entity.pdbx_description
1 polymer ?
#
loop_
_entity_poly.entity_id
_entity_poly.type
_entity_poly.pdbx_seq_one_letter_code
_entity_poly.pdbx_strand_id
1 'polypeptide(L)'
;VFNYEHLSCPHALAVVITKKIDVIPLCGDYYSRSRWRSMYAPAINPVLTQERCVVPGNGLIVLPPYRDAPENGRRKRKRYISIGEKADKSRKKKRPCSNYHEPGHYASICTA
;
A
#
# COMPACT_ATOMS: atom_id res chain seq x y z
N VAL A 1 -20.20 6.51 -16.18
CA VAL A 1 -19.80 7.90 -15.87
C VAL A 1 -19.60 7.97 -14.36
N PHE A 2 -18.41 8.37 -13.89
CA PHE A 2 -18.06 8.33 -12.47
C PHE A 2 -18.81 9.46 -11.72
N ASN A 3 -20.00 9.16 -11.18
CA ASN A 3 -20.85 10.15 -10.52
C ASN A 3 -20.84 9.94 -8.99
N TYR A 4 -19.95 10.66 -8.31
CA TYR A 4 -20.02 10.94 -6.87
C TYR A 4 -20.25 12.45 -6.69
N GLU A 5 -21.51 12.85 -6.90
CA GLU A 5 -22.17 13.99 -6.24
C GLU A 5 -21.51 15.39 -6.33
N HIS A 6 -21.04 15.76 -7.52
CA HIS A 6 -20.62 17.13 -7.89
C HIS A 6 -19.41 17.67 -7.11
N LEU A 7 -18.38 16.85 -6.88
CA LEU A 7 -17.08 17.40 -6.52
C LEU A 7 -16.39 17.94 -7.79
N SER A 8 -15.98 19.21 -7.76
CA SER A 8 -15.28 19.85 -8.88
C SER A 8 -13.98 19.12 -9.22
N CYS A 9 -13.67 18.98 -10.51
CA CYS A 9 -12.39 18.40 -10.92
C CYS A 9 -11.21 19.29 -10.46
N PRO A 10 -9.99 18.73 -10.31
CA PRO A 10 -8.83 19.51 -9.86
C PRO A 10 -8.56 20.75 -10.73
N HIS A 11 -8.82 20.66 -12.04
CA HIS A 11 -8.66 21.79 -12.96
C HIS A 11 -9.66 22.93 -12.68
N ALA A 12 -10.92 22.60 -12.39
CA ALA A 12 -11.94 23.58 -12.03
C ALA A 12 -11.59 24.25 -10.69
N LEU A 13 -11.14 23.48 -9.70
CA LEU A 13 -10.68 24.02 -8.42
C LEU A 13 -9.51 25.00 -8.58
N ALA A 14 -8.55 24.70 -9.45
CA ALA A 14 -7.43 25.60 -9.73
C ALA A 14 -7.90 26.97 -10.28
N VAL A 15 -8.87 26.98 -11.19
CA VAL A 15 -9.45 28.23 -11.73
C VAL A 15 -10.19 29.01 -10.65
N VAL A 16 -10.96 28.35 -9.80
CA VAL A 16 -11.73 28.97 -8.71
C VAL A 16 -10.80 29.63 -7.69
N ILE A 17 -9.73 28.93 -7.31
CA ILE A 17 -8.70 29.46 -6.39
C ILE A 17 -8.00 30.68 -7.00
N THR A 18 -7.60 30.61 -8.27
CA THR A 18 -6.95 31.76 -8.94
C THR A 18 -7.89 32.96 -9.08
N LYS A 19 -9.19 32.72 -9.24
CA LYS A 19 -10.23 33.76 -9.30
C LYS A 19 -10.73 34.22 -7.93
N LYS A 20 -10.24 33.66 -6.82
CA LYS A 20 -10.68 33.94 -5.44
C LYS A 20 -12.19 33.77 -5.23
N ILE A 21 -12.78 32.81 -5.92
CA ILE A 21 -14.19 32.45 -5.76
C ILE A 21 -14.29 31.44 -4.61
N ASP A 22 -15.35 31.50 -3.80
CA ASP A 22 -15.58 30.52 -2.76
C ASP A 22 -15.84 29.13 -3.37
N VAL A 23 -15.17 28.12 -2.84
CA VAL A 23 -15.24 26.74 -3.31
C VAL A 23 -16.45 26.02 -2.73
N ILE A 24 -16.94 26.44 -1.56
CA ILE A 24 -18.03 25.78 -0.84
C ILE A 24 -19.33 25.67 -1.66
N PRO A 25 -19.78 26.70 -2.41
CA PRO A 25 -20.97 26.63 -3.24
C PRO A 25 -20.82 25.74 -4.49
N LEU A 26 -19.59 25.37 -4.86
CA LEU A 26 -19.30 24.54 -6.03
C LEU A 26 -19.33 23.05 -5.72
N CYS A 27 -19.36 22.69 -4.44
CA CYS A 27 -19.59 21.32 -4.00
C CYS A 27 -21.09 21.01 -4.07
N GLY A 28 -21.45 19.83 -4.57
CA GLY A 28 -22.84 19.39 -4.57
C GLY A 28 -23.45 19.29 -3.17
N ASP A 29 -24.79 19.34 -3.12
CA ASP A 29 -25.59 19.26 -1.90
C ASP A 29 -25.28 18.05 -1.02
N TYR A 30 -24.75 16.97 -1.60
CA TYR A 30 -24.31 15.80 -0.84
C TYR A 30 -23.29 16.14 0.24
N TYR A 31 -22.38 17.07 -0.04
CA TYR A 31 -21.34 17.50 0.88
C TYR A 31 -21.80 18.63 1.82
N SER A 32 -23.07 19.02 1.76
CA SER A 32 -23.62 20.01 2.69
C SER A 32 -23.76 19.43 4.10
N ARG A 33 -23.54 20.28 5.12
CA ARG A 33 -23.66 19.88 6.53
C ARG A 33 -25.07 19.40 6.88
N SER A 34 -26.09 19.99 6.27
CA SER A 34 -27.50 19.60 6.47
C SER A 34 -27.75 18.19 5.95
N ARG A 35 -27.25 17.85 4.75
CA ARG A 35 -27.38 16.52 4.15
C ARG A 35 -26.65 15.47 4.99
N TRP A 36 -25.41 15.75 5.40
CA TRP A 36 -24.66 14.86 6.30
C TRP A 36 -25.41 14.60 7.60
N ARG A 37 -25.92 15.65 8.24
CA ARG A 37 -26.72 15.49 9.47
C ARG A 37 -27.97 14.63 9.25
N SER A 38 -28.66 14.79 8.12
CA SER A 38 -29.83 13.95 7.82
C SER A 38 -29.47 12.48 7.59
N MET A 39 -28.32 12.19 6.98
CA MET A 39 -27.88 10.82 6.73
C MET A 39 -27.53 10.08 8.02
N TYR A 40 -26.97 10.78 8.99
CA TYR A 40 -26.62 10.24 10.32
C TYR A 40 -27.67 10.55 11.39
N ALA A 41 -28.82 11.13 11.03
CA ALA A 41 -29.94 11.33 11.96
C ALA A 41 -30.56 10.01 12.47
N PRO A 42 -30.67 8.94 11.65
CA PRO A 42 -31.08 7.63 12.14
C PRO A 42 -30.12 7.10 13.20
N ALA A 43 -30.64 6.32 14.15
CA ALA A 43 -29.83 5.70 15.19
C ALA A 43 -28.77 4.77 14.56
N ILE A 44 -27.50 5.03 14.89
CA ILE A 44 -26.40 4.11 14.57
C ILE A 44 -26.51 2.93 15.53
N ASN A 45 -27.06 1.82 15.03
CA ASN A 45 -27.15 0.62 15.83
C ASN A 45 -25.74 0.09 16.12
N PRO A 46 -25.41 -0.26 17.37
CA PRO A 46 -24.13 -0.88 17.68
C PRO A 46 -24.01 -2.20 16.92
N VAL A 47 -22.76 -2.60 16.63
CA VAL A 47 -22.49 -3.93 16.10
C VAL A 47 -23.06 -4.93 17.11
N LEU A 48 -24.09 -5.66 16.67
CA LEU A 48 -24.73 -6.68 17.48
C LEU A 48 -23.69 -7.75 17.86
N THR A 49 -23.77 -8.26 19.10
CA THR A 49 -22.98 -9.42 19.51
C THR A 49 -23.20 -10.58 18.53
N GLN A 50 -22.25 -11.50 18.43
CA GLN A 50 -22.32 -12.63 17.47
C GLN A 50 -23.63 -13.43 17.59
N GLU A 51 -24.23 -13.46 18.77
CA GLU A 51 -25.54 -14.09 19.06
C GLU A 51 -26.74 -13.34 18.45
N ARG A 52 -26.63 -12.01 18.29
CA ARG A 52 -27.69 -11.13 17.77
C ARG A 52 -27.49 -10.77 16.30
N CYS A 53 -26.27 -10.94 15.79
CA CYS A 53 -25.97 -10.83 14.37
C CYS A 53 -26.37 -12.13 13.67
N VAL A 54 -27.68 -12.34 13.50
CA VAL A 54 -28.19 -13.44 12.68
C VAL A 54 -27.94 -13.05 11.23
N VAL A 55 -26.73 -13.35 10.73
CA VAL A 55 -26.50 -13.40 9.30
C VAL A 55 -27.42 -14.51 8.79
N PRO A 56 -28.43 -14.23 7.95
CA PRO A 56 -29.26 -15.28 7.40
C PRO A 56 -28.33 -16.18 6.60
N GLY A 57 -27.98 -17.32 7.20
CA GLY A 57 -27.19 -18.34 6.57
C GLY A 57 -28.02 -18.85 5.41
N ASN A 58 -27.81 -18.30 4.24
CA ASN A 58 -28.42 -18.73 2.99
C ASN A 58 -27.94 -20.14 2.57
N GLY A 59 -27.27 -20.89 3.46
CA GLY A 59 -26.68 -22.20 3.19
C GLY A 59 -25.60 -22.18 2.11
N LEU A 60 -25.34 -21.01 1.53
CA LEU A 60 -24.35 -20.81 0.48
C LEU A 60 -22.98 -20.84 1.15
N ILE A 61 -22.36 -22.00 1.09
CA ILE A 61 -20.93 -22.15 1.30
C ILE A 61 -20.26 -21.35 0.18
N VAL A 62 -19.89 -20.11 0.46
CA VAL A 62 -19.08 -19.31 -0.46
C VAL A 62 -17.68 -19.90 -0.42
N LEU A 63 -17.42 -20.83 -1.35
CA LEU A 63 -16.07 -21.30 -1.59
C LEU A 63 -15.24 -20.11 -2.07
N PRO A 64 -13.98 -19.98 -1.61
CA PRO A 64 -13.07 -19.02 -2.23
C PRO A 64 -13.02 -19.30 -3.74
N PRO A 65 -12.89 -18.27 -4.58
CA PRO A 65 -12.81 -18.47 -6.02
C PRO A 65 -11.74 -19.49 -6.33
N TYR A 66 -12.09 -20.48 -7.14
CA TYR A 66 -11.16 -21.51 -7.60
C TYR A 66 -9.99 -20.82 -8.30
N ARG A 67 -8.76 -21.12 -7.85
CA ARG A 67 -7.52 -20.59 -8.43
C ARG A 67 -6.75 -21.74 -9.05
N ASP A 68 -6.65 -21.75 -10.37
CA ASP A 68 -5.88 -22.73 -11.15
C ASP A 68 -4.37 -22.69 -10.87
N ALA A 69 -3.86 -21.55 -10.37
CA ALA A 69 -2.45 -21.35 -10.11
C ALA A 69 -2.23 -20.61 -8.79
N PRO A 70 -1.15 -20.92 -8.04
CA PRO A 70 -0.72 -20.07 -6.94
C PRO A 70 -0.52 -18.65 -7.47
N GLU A 71 -0.91 -17.66 -6.68
CA GLU A 71 -0.59 -16.26 -7.00
C GLU A 71 0.92 -16.18 -7.19
N ASN A 72 1.34 -15.99 -8.44
CA ASN A 72 2.71 -15.62 -8.75
C ASN A 72 2.93 -14.29 -8.03
N GLY A 73 3.46 -14.39 -6.81
CA GLY A 73 3.74 -13.24 -5.98
C GLY A 73 4.54 -12.22 -6.78
N ARG A 74 4.48 -10.96 -6.36
CA ARG A 74 5.18 -9.86 -7.03
C ARG A 74 6.62 -10.29 -7.38
N ARG A 75 6.95 -10.31 -8.67
CA ARG A 75 8.29 -10.65 -9.15
C ARG A 75 9.30 -9.83 -8.35
N LYS A 76 10.21 -10.51 -7.64
CA LYS A 76 11.29 -9.85 -6.88
C LYS A 76 12.07 -8.95 -7.85
N ARG A 77 11.98 -7.63 -7.67
CA ARG A 77 12.81 -6.69 -8.42
C ARG A 77 14.20 -6.69 -7.79
N LYS A 78 15.25 -6.72 -8.62
CA LYS A 78 16.61 -6.48 -8.13
C LYS A 78 16.66 -5.06 -7.58
N ARG A 79 17.24 -4.89 -6.39
CA ARG A 79 17.50 -3.59 -5.79
C ARG A 79 18.43 -2.77 -6.71
N TYR A 80 18.19 -1.46 -6.79
CA TYR A 80 19.13 -0.55 -7.45
C TYR A 80 20.40 -0.42 -6.62
N ILE A 81 21.54 -0.71 -7.24
CA ILE A 81 22.86 -0.62 -6.61
C ILE A 81 23.20 0.87 -6.46
N SER A 82 23.58 1.29 -5.25
CA SER A 82 23.99 2.68 -4.99
C SER A 82 25.36 3.00 -5.60
N ILE A 83 25.71 4.29 -5.72
CA ILE A 83 27.00 4.71 -6.29
C ILE A 83 28.18 4.13 -5.49
N GLY A 84 28.06 4.03 -4.15
CA GLY A 84 29.08 3.43 -3.28
C GLY A 84 29.17 1.90 -3.36
N GLU A 85 28.09 1.21 -3.75
CA GLU A 85 28.09 -0.24 -3.96
C GLU A 85 28.67 -0.64 -5.33
N LYS A 86 28.84 0.30 -6.28
CA LYS A 86 29.52 0.04 -7.57
C LYS A 86 31.01 -0.23 -7.39
N ALA A 87 31.59 0.28 -6.31
CA ALA A 87 33.00 0.16 -5.99
C ALA A 87 33.29 -1.15 -5.24
N ASP A 88 32.98 -2.32 -5.83
CA ASP A 88 33.75 -3.54 -5.53
C ASP A 88 33.49 -4.77 -6.39
N LYS A 89 33.20 -4.62 -7.68
CA LYS A 89 33.27 -5.79 -8.58
C LYS A 89 34.70 -6.32 -8.74
N SER A 90 35.72 -5.55 -8.31
CA SER A 90 37.13 -5.92 -8.29
C SER A 90 37.69 -6.35 -6.92
N ARG A 91 36.93 -6.33 -5.80
CA ARG A 91 37.27 -7.13 -4.60
C ARG A 91 36.99 -8.61 -4.83
N LYS A 92 37.65 -9.18 -5.83
CA LYS A 92 38.28 -10.49 -5.64
C LYS A 92 39.64 -10.31 -4.97
N LYS A 93 39.77 -9.34 -4.04
CA LYS A 93 40.92 -9.34 -3.12
C LYS A 93 40.76 -10.63 -2.32
N LYS A 94 41.65 -11.60 -2.57
CA LYS A 94 41.73 -12.82 -1.76
C LYS A 94 41.74 -12.36 -0.31
N ARG A 95 40.71 -12.75 0.46
CA ARG A 95 40.63 -12.36 1.86
C ARG A 95 41.90 -12.90 2.53
N PRO A 96 42.68 -12.05 3.22
CA PRO A 96 43.84 -12.54 3.94
C PRO A 96 43.39 -13.53 5.03
N CYS A 97 44.25 -14.47 5.38
CA CYS A 97 44.02 -15.37 6.50
C CYS A 97 43.79 -14.56 7.79
N SER A 98 42.85 -15.00 8.63
CA SER A 98 42.59 -14.31 9.90
C SER A 98 43.73 -14.42 10.91
N ASN A 99 44.59 -15.45 10.78
CA ASN A 99 45.69 -15.70 11.72
C ASN A 99 47.00 -15.00 11.31
N TYR A 100 47.38 -15.09 10.02
CA TYR A 100 48.65 -14.55 9.52
C TYR A 100 48.50 -13.30 8.65
N HIS A 101 47.27 -12.89 8.35
CA HIS A 101 46.95 -11.75 7.48
C HIS A 101 47.56 -11.81 6.06
N GLU A 102 48.03 -12.99 5.64
CA GLU A 102 48.55 -13.22 4.29
C GLU A 102 47.45 -13.74 3.34
N PRO A 103 47.44 -13.29 2.07
CA PRO A 103 46.54 -13.83 1.06
C PRO A 103 47.05 -15.19 0.55
N GLY A 104 46.15 -16.14 0.30
CA GLY A 104 46.51 -17.41 -0.36
C GLY A 104 45.97 -18.65 0.34
N HIS A 105 45.60 -18.55 1.61
CA HIS A 105 44.95 -19.62 2.37
C HIS A 105 43.85 -19.06 3.27
N TYR A 106 42.93 -19.93 3.70
CA TYR A 106 41.92 -19.62 4.71
C TYR A 106 42.39 -20.09 6.09
N ALA A 107 41.90 -19.47 7.15
CA ALA A 107 42.23 -19.85 8.53
C ALA A 107 41.93 -21.32 8.85
N SER A 108 40.98 -21.93 8.14
CA SER A 108 40.62 -23.35 8.29
C SER A 108 41.66 -24.32 7.71
N ILE A 109 42.54 -23.87 6.82
CA ILE A 109 43.57 -24.69 6.14
C ILE A 109 44.96 -24.14 6.49
N CYS A 110 45.05 -23.46 7.62
CA CYS A 110 46.27 -22.83 8.08
C CYS A 110 47.15 -23.88 8.74
N THR A 111 48.20 -24.32 8.06
CA THR A 111 49.28 -25.10 8.67
C THR A 111 50.31 -24.11 9.20
N ALA A 112 50.60 -24.17 10.50
CA ALA A 112 51.60 -23.34 11.15
C ALA A 112 52.98 -23.48 10.51
#